data_AF-A0A0P8A1C3-F1
#
_entry.id   AF-A0A0P8A1C3-F1
#
_cell.length_a   1.000
_cell.length_b   1.000
_cell.length_c   1.000
_cell.angle_alpha   90.00
_cell.angle_beta   90.00
_cell.angle_gamma   90.00
#
_symmetry.space_group_name_H-M   'P 1'
#
loop_
_entity.id
_entity.type
_entity.pdbx_description
1 polymer ?
#
loop_
_entity_poly.entity_id
_entity_poly.type
_entity_poly.pdbx_seq_one_letter_code
_entity_poly.pdbx_strand_id
1 'polypeptide(L)'
;MSEPVGFGNKTPKKPKSERTKKREKASQQYDKMKTDGLPEYEVYVRGNGTKQWYPIGAIAVRRSSQISRAIYHSEADLLQGAFRAFPVLKKYRDNLEYGYRLKGEKDDDIEPAVKPRDRSERGLMGAINGIKNLFGGKKSAE
;
A
#
# COMPACT_ATOMS: atom_id res chain seq x y z
N MET A 1 17.98 -51.24 35.23
CA MET A 1 16.98 -50.80 34.23
C MET A 1 17.51 -49.53 33.62
N SER A 2 17.88 -49.57 32.34
CA SER A 2 18.56 -48.47 31.64
C SER A 2 17.53 -47.70 30.81
N GLU A 3 17.35 -46.42 31.11
CA GLU A 3 16.45 -45.53 30.36
C GLU A 3 16.98 -45.28 28.93
N PRO A 4 16.13 -45.29 27.89
CA PRO A 4 16.56 -45.05 26.52
C PRO A 4 16.83 -43.55 26.29
N VAL A 5 18.04 -43.25 25.82
CA VAL A 5 18.47 -41.92 25.36
C VAL A 5 17.60 -41.50 24.17
N GLY A 6 16.60 -40.67 24.43
CA GLY A 6 15.68 -40.12 23.43
C GLY A 6 16.35 -39.08 22.52
N PHE A 7 16.25 -39.33 21.23
CA PHE A 7 16.53 -38.49 20.07
C PHE A 7 16.73 -36.97 20.30
N GLY A 8 17.93 -36.49 19.95
CA GLY A 8 18.16 -35.17 19.36
C GLY A 8 18.27 -33.99 20.32
N ASN A 9 19.48 -33.43 20.42
CA ASN A 9 19.74 -32.14 21.06
C ASN A 9 18.76 -31.07 20.55
N LYS A 10 18.02 -30.45 21.47
CA LYS A 10 17.10 -29.35 21.19
C LYS A 10 17.86 -28.24 20.49
N THR A 11 17.66 -28.10 19.19
CA THR A 11 18.32 -27.05 18.39
C THR A 11 17.88 -25.68 18.93
N PRO A 12 18.80 -24.73 19.13
CA PRO A 12 18.45 -23.40 19.62
C PRO A 12 17.44 -22.76 18.66
N LYS A 13 16.32 -22.26 19.22
CA LYS A 13 15.27 -21.56 18.47
C LYS A 13 15.92 -20.40 17.71
N LYS A 14 16.03 -20.53 16.38
CA LYS A 14 16.54 -19.45 15.52
C LYS A 14 15.77 -18.16 15.80
N PRO A 15 16.44 -17.00 15.93
CA PRO A 15 15.75 -15.73 16.16
C PRO A 15 14.73 -15.50 15.05
N LYS A 16 13.51 -15.09 15.44
CA LYS A 16 12.43 -14.81 14.48
C LYS A 16 12.93 -13.85 13.41
N SER A 17 12.77 -14.22 12.14
CA SER A 17 13.18 -13.39 11.01
C SER A 17 12.48 -12.04 11.07
N GLU A 18 13.13 -10.98 10.58
CA GLU A 18 12.53 -9.64 10.46
C GLU A 18 11.19 -9.66 9.70
N ARG A 19 11.07 -10.57 8.72
CA ARG A 19 9.86 -10.79 7.94
C ARG A 19 8.73 -11.37 8.80
N THR A 20 9.05 -12.26 9.74
CA THR A 20 8.10 -12.81 10.72
C THR A 20 7.61 -11.73 11.68
N LYS A 21 8.51 -10.87 12.18
CA LYS A 21 8.14 -9.75 13.05
C LYS A 21 7.23 -8.74 12.35
N LYS A 22 7.50 -8.42 11.09
CA LYS A 22 6.64 -7.54 10.28
C LYS A 22 5.23 -8.12 10.11
N ARG A 23 5.12 -9.43 9.84
CA ARG A 23 3.82 -10.11 9.71
C ARG A 23 3.05 -10.12 11.03
N GLU A 24 3.70 -10.40 12.15
CA GLU A 24 3.06 -10.36 13.48
C GLU A 24 2.59 -8.94 13.84
N LYS A 25 3.40 -7.91 13.57
CA LYS A 25 2.99 -6.51 13.77
C LYS A 25 1.79 -6.13 12.90
N ALA A 26 1.80 -6.51 11.63
CA ALA A 26 0.69 -6.26 10.73
C ALA A 26 -0.60 -6.96 11.20
N SER A 27 -0.50 -8.21 11.67
CA SER A 27 -1.63 -8.93 12.26
C SER A 27 -2.18 -8.22 13.49
N GLN A 28 -1.33 -7.89 14.46
CA GLN A 28 -1.75 -7.20 15.69
C GLN A 28 -2.38 -5.83 15.39
N GLN A 29 -1.86 -5.13 14.38
CA GLN A 29 -2.38 -3.84 13.98
C GLN A 29 -3.75 -3.99 13.32
N TYR A 30 -3.95 -5.03 12.50
CA TYR A 30 -5.25 -5.36 11.92
C TYR A 30 -6.27 -5.77 13.01
N ASP A 31 -5.88 -6.61 13.97
CA ASP A 31 -6.73 -6.98 15.10
C ASP A 31 -7.16 -5.76 15.92
N LYS A 32 -6.24 -4.84 16.22
CA LYS A 32 -6.57 -3.57 16.89
C LYS A 32 -7.53 -2.71 16.07
N MET A 33 -7.29 -2.57 14.77
CA MET A 33 -8.16 -1.79 13.88
C MET A 33 -9.57 -2.38 13.78
N LYS A 34 -9.70 -3.71 13.84
CA LYS A 34 -10.98 -4.41 13.89
C LYS A 34 -11.72 -4.16 15.22
N THR A 35 -11.00 -4.19 16.34
CA THR A 35 -11.57 -3.88 17.66
C THR A 35 -11.99 -2.40 17.78
N ASP A 36 -11.25 -1.49 17.17
CA ASP A 36 -11.56 -0.05 17.14
C ASP A 36 -12.78 0.29 16.24
N GLY A 37 -13.37 -0.69 15.54
CA GLY A 37 -14.54 -0.47 14.66
C GLY A 37 -14.21 0.42 13.46
N LEU A 38 -12.94 0.41 13.02
CA LEU A 38 -12.53 1.24 11.89
C LEU A 38 -13.13 0.74 10.58
N PRO A 39 -13.47 1.66 9.65
CA PRO A 39 -13.96 1.26 8.35
C PRO A 39 -12.90 0.42 7.61
N GLU A 40 -13.30 -0.81 7.26
CA GLU A 40 -12.51 -1.72 6.45
C GLU A 40 -12.85 -1.49 4.98
N TYR A 41 -11.83 -1.35 4.14
CA TYR A 41 -11.99 -1.21 2.70
C TYR A 41 -11.40 -2.41 1.98
N GLU A 42 -12.17 -3.00 1.06
CA GLU A 42 -11.70 -4.01 0.13
C GLU A 42 -10.91 -3.31 -0.98
N VAL A 43 -9.71 -3.82 -1.26
CA VAL A 43 -8.80 -3.26 -2.26
C VAL A 43 -8.79 -4.16 -3.49
N TYR A 44 -8.93 -3.52 -4.64
CA TYR A 44 -8.97 -4.14 -5.95
C TYR A 44 -7.85 -3.61 -6.83
N VAL A 45 -7.44 -4.44 -7.78
CA VAL A 45 -6.51 -4.04 -8.85
C VAL A 45 -7.05 -4.49 -10.20
N ARG A 46 -6.75 -3.71 -11.23
CA ARG A 46 -6.95 -4.08 -12.62
C ARG A 46 -5.77 -3.64 -13.45
N GLY A 47 -5.60 -4.26 -14.62
CA GLY A 47 -4.70 -3.70 -15.64
C GLY A 47 -5.35 -2.48 -16.28
N ASN A 48 -4.57 -1.46 -16.61
CA ASN A 48 -5.06 -0.29 -17.34
C ASN A 48 -5.72 -0.76 -18.66
N GLY A 49 -6.96 -0.32 -18.90
CA GLY A 49 -7.78 -0.74 -20.05
C GLY A 49 -8.54 -2.06 -19.88
N THR A 50 -8.38 -2.76 -18.76
CA THR A 50 -9.19 -3.95 -18.45
C THR A 50 -10.41 -3.58 -17.60
N LYS A 51 -11.56 -4.20 -17.88
CA LYS A 51 -12.80 -3.96 -17.11
C LYS A 51 -12.88 -4.82 -15.84
N GLN A 52 -12.05 -5.85 -15.74
CA GLN A 52 -12.10 -6.83 -14.65
C GLN A 52 -11.29 -6.36 -13.44
N TRP A 53 -11.96 -6.19 -12.31
CA TRP A 53 -11.33 -5.94 -11.02
C TRP A 53 -10.98 -7.26 -10.31
N TYR A 54 -9.78 -7.32 -9.74
CA TYR A 54 -9.30 -8.46 -8.95
C TYR A 54 -9.15 -8.06 -7.49
N PRO A 55 -9.78 -8.78 -6.54
CA PRO A 55 -9.63 -8.50 -5.12
C PRO A 55 -8.23 -8.94 -4.67
N ILE A 56 -7.45 -8.03 -4.07
CA ILE A 56 -6.08 -8.32 -3.65
C ILE A 56 -5.90 -8.28 -2.13
N GLY A 57 -6.86 -7.71 -1.40
CA GLY A 57 -6.84 -7.68 0.05
C GLY A 57 -7.84 -6.69 0.63
N ALA A 58 -7.75 -6.44 1.92
CA ALA A 58 -8.51 -5.42 2.62
C ALA A 58 -7.58 -4.61 3.53
N ILE A 59 -7.88 -3.32 3.67
CA ILE A 59 -7.13 -2.40 4.53
C ILE A 59 -8.12 -1.67 5.43
N ALA A 60 -7.86 -1.69 6.74
CA ALA A 60 -8.57 -0.85 7.69
C ALA A 60 -7.83 0.49 7.82
N VAL A 61 -8.55 1.60 7.69
CA VAL A 61 -7.98 2.94 7.86
C VAL A 61 -8.81 3.76 8.85
N ARG A 62 -8.16 4.69 9.54
CA ARG A 62 -8.83 5.59 10.50
C ARG A 62 -9.71 6.63 9.83
N ARG A 63 -9.40 7.02 8.58
CA ARG A 63 -10.12 8.04 7.82
C ARG A 63 -10.18 7.60 6.36
N SER A 64 -11.36 7.71 5.75
CA SER A 64 -11.58 7.40 4.32
C SER A 64 -10.56 8.08 3.41
N SER A 65 -10.25 9.36 3.65
CA SER A 65 -9.26 10.11 2.87
C SER A 65 -7.82 9.57 2.91
N GLN A 66 -7.51 8.64 3.81
CA GLN A 66 -6.19 8.01 3.91
C GLN A 66 -6.10 6.68 3.16
N ILE A 67 -7.21 6.14 2.67
CA ILE A 67 -7.22 4.82 2.02
C ILE A 67 -6.29 4.77 0.81
N SER A 68 -6.36 5.78 -0.07
CA SER A 68 -5.52 5.83 -1.26
C SER A 68 -4.04 5.80 -0.86
N ARG A 69 -3.63 6.63 0.11
CA ARG A 69 -2.25 6.63 0.60
C ARG A 69 -1.85 5.30 1.25
N ALA A 70 -2.75 4.66 2.01
CA ALA A 70 -2.48 3.38 2.64
C ALA A 70 -2.30 2.25 1.62
N ILE A 71 -3.07 2.25 0.52
CA ILE A 71 -2.92 1.31 -0.59
C ILE A 71 -1.53 1.46 -1.23
N TYR A 72 -1.14 2.68 -1.60
CA TYR A 72 0.18 2.91 -2.22
C TYR A 72 1.35 2.65 -1.26
N HIS A 73 1.16 2.87 0.05
CA HIS A 73 2.20 2.56 1.04
C HIS A 73 2.43 1.05 1.18
N SER A 74 1.37 0.24 1.06
CA SER A 74 1.43 -1.23 1.18
C SER A 74 1.45 -1.94 -0.18
N GLU A 75 1.64 -1.19 -1.27
CA GLU A 75 1.52 -1.66 -2.65
C GLU A 75 2.40 -2.88 -2.94
N ALA A 76 3.65 -2.88 -2.50
CA ALA A 76 4.57 -3.99 -2.74
C ALA A 76 4.10 -5.32 -2.13
N ASP A 77 3.50 -5.28 -0.94
CA ASP A 77 3.00 -6.48 -0.25
C ASP A 77 1.69 -6.96 -0.89
N LEU A 78 0.79 -6.02 -1.20
CA LEU A 78 -0.45 -6.28 -1.93
C LEU A 78 -0.19 -6.90 -3.31
N LEU A 79 0.74 -6.32 -4.08
CA LEU A 79 1.14 -6.84 -5.39
C LEU A 79 1.82 -8.20 -5.31
N GLN A 80 2.62 -8.45 -4.27
CA GLN A 80 3.21 -9.76 -4.06
C GLN A 80 2.14 -10.84 -3.87
N GLY A 81 1.08 -10.55 -3.10
CA GLY A 81 -0.10 -11.41 -2.99
C GLY A 81 -0.88 -11.53 -4.29
N ALA A 82 -1.14 -10.38 -4.94
CA ALA A 82 -1.90 -10.30 -6.18
C ALA A 82 -1.29 -11.12 -7.31
N PHE A 83 0.02 -11.01 -7.54
CA PHE A 83 0.70 -11.76 -8.62
C PHE A 83 0.83 -13.25 -8.34
N ARG A 84 0.68 -13.67 -7.08
CA ARG A 84 0.61 -15.09 -6.71
C ARG A 84 -0.78 -15.66 -6.97
N ALA A 85 -1.82 -14.94 -6.59
CA ALA A 85 -3.21 -15.34 -6.81
C ALA A 85 -3.62 -15.22 -8.29
N PHE A 86 -3.20 -14.14 -8.95
CA PHE A 86 -3.61 -13.77 -10.30
C PHE A 86 -2.37 -13.47 -11.16
N PRO A 87 -1.74 -14.50 -11.75
CA PRO A 87 -0.55 -14.31 -12.57
C PRO A 87 -0.81 -13.47 -13.84
N VAL A 88 -2.07 -13.34 -14.28
CA VAL A 88 -2.48 -12.49 -15.41
C VAL A 88 -2.11 -11.02 -15.20
N LEU A 89 -2.12 -10.54 -13.95
CA LEU A 89 -1.77 -9.16 -13.61
C LEU A 89 -0.30 -8.83 -13.87
N LYS A 90 0.59 -9.84 -13.93
CA LYS A 90 2.03 -9.61 -14.19
C LYS A 90 2.28 -8.94 -15.55
N LYS A 91 1.37 -9.12 -16.52
CA LYS A 91 1.45 -8.48 -17.85
C LYS A 91 1.24 -6.97 -17.78
N TYR A 92 0.56 -6.49 -16.75
CA TYR A 92 0.19 -5.09 -16.57
C TYR A 92 0.99 -4.45 -15.43
N ARG A 93 2.10 -5.05 -15.00
CA ARG A 93 2.84 -4.63 -13.79
C ARG A 93 3.17 -3.13 -13.76
N ASP A 94 3.51 -2.56 -14.90
CA ASP A 94 3.87 -1.14 -15.04
C ASP A 94 2.65 -0.23 -15.25
N ASN A 95 1.46 -0.81 -15.48
CA ASN A 95 0.21 -0.13 -15.80
C ASN A 95 -0.96 -0.72 -14.99
N LEU A 96 -0.85 -0.68 -13.66
CA LEU A 96 -1.91 -1.12 -12.75
C LEU A 96 -2.73 0.07 -12.25
N GLU A 97 -4.04 -0.14 -12.19
CA GLU A 97 -4.96 0.76 -11.52
C GLU A 97 -5.49 0.10 -10.25
N TYR A 98 -5.54 0.88 -9.17
CA TYR A 98 -6.03 0.43 -7.87
C TYR A 98 -7.40 1.02 -7.63
N GLY A 99 -8.26 0.25 -6.99
CA GLY A 99 -9.56 0.70 -6.55
C GLY A 99 -9.86 0.21 -5.14
N TYR A 100 -10.82 0.84 -4.48
CA TYR A 100 -11.28 0.44 -3.16
C TYR A 100 -12.79 0.55 -3.03
N ARG A 101 -13.35 -0.21 -2.09
CA ARG A 101 -14.76 -0.17 -1.72
C ARG A 101 -14.91 -0.43 -0.23
N LEU A 102 -15.92 0.16 0.42
CA LEU A 102 -16.19 -0.15 1.82
C LEU A 102 -16.66 -1.61 1.97
N LYS A 103 -16.12 -2.31 2.96
CA LYS A 103 -16.45 -3.71 3.22
C LYS A 103 -17.87 -3.81 3.79
N GLY A 104 -18.77 -4.40 3.01
CA GLY A 104 -20.17 -4.60 3.39
C GLY A 104 -21.15 -3.94 2.42
N GLU A 105 -20.73 -2.88 1.74
CA GLU A 105 -21.47 -2.27 0.64
C GLU A 105 -21.11 -3.00 -0.64
N LYS A 106 -22.02 -3.85 -1.14
CA LYS A 106 -21.83 -4.57 -2.40
C LYS A 106 -22.35 -3.79 -3.60
N ASP A 107 -23.20 -2.81 -3.36
CA ASP A 107 -23.85 -1.96 -4.37
C ASP A 107 -22.97 -0.78 -4.81
N ASP A 108 -21.99 -0.38 -3.99
CA ASP A 108 -21.06 0.70 -4.37
C ASP A 108 -20.09 0.27 -5.46
N ASP A 109 -19.96 1.14 -6.46
CA ASP A 109 -18.94 1.05 -7.50
C ASP A 109 -17.54 1.14 -6.88
N ILE A 110 -16.57 0.47 -7.52
CA ILE A 110 -15.18 0.51 -7.07
C ILE A 110 -14.60 1.89 -7.35
N GLU A 111 -14.27 2.63 -6.28
CA GLU A 111 -13.66 3.95 -6.38
C GLU A 111 -12.18 3.82 -6.76
N PRO A 112 -11.73 4.47 -7.85
CA PRO A 112 -10.32 4.43 -8.25
C PRO A 112 -9.43 5.21 -7.27
N ALA A 113 -8.36 4.60 -6.80
CA ALA A 113 -7.42 5.21 -5.86
C ALA A 113 -6.46 6.18 -6.58
N VAL A 114 -6.59 7.46 -6.28
CA VAL A 114 -5.68 8.49 -6.80
C VAL A 114 -4.32 8.39 -6.11
N LYS A 115 -3.24 8.31 -6.90
CA LYS A 115 -1.88 8.35 -6.36
C LYS A 115 -1.65 9.69 -5.65
N PRO A 116 -1.29 9.70 -4.35
CA PRO A 116 -1.02 10.95 -3.67
C PRO A 116 0.17 11.63 -4.36
N ARG A 117 -0.07 12.78 -4.99
CA ARG A 117 1.00 13.62 -5.55
C ARG A 117 2.04 13.89 -4.46
N ASP A 118 3.29 13.55 -4.74
CA ASP A 118 4.37 13.77 -3.79
C ASP A 118 4.53 15.28 -3.58
N ARG A 119 4.66 15.70 -2.32
CA ARG A 119 4.76 17.12 -1.97
C ARG A 119 5.98 17.78 -2.66
N SER A 120 6.96 17.00 -3.11
CA SER A 120 8.15 17.46 -3.83
C SER A 120 7.85 18.18 -5.16
N GLU A 121 6.76 17.84 -5.86
CA GLU A 121 6.40 18.52 -7.12
C GLU A 121 5.90 19.96 -6.90
N ARG A 122 5.37 20.26 -5.70
CA ARG A 122 4.89 21.61 -5.36
C ARG A 122 6.04 22.59 -5.06
N GLY A 123 7.19 22.08 -4.60
CA GLY A 123 8.37 22.90 -4.29
C GLY A 123 9.15 23.33 -5.54
N LEU A 124 9.23 22.47 -6.57
CA LEU A 124 9.97 22.77 -7.79
C LEU A 124 9.28 23.85 -8.63
N MET A 125 7.94 23.86 -8.66
CA MET A 125 7.14 24.90 -9.34
C MET A 125 7.25 26.28 -8.67
N GLY A 126 7.48 26.33 -7.35
CA GLY A 126 7.73 27.58 -6.62
C GLY A 126 9.13 28.16 -6.88
N ALA A 127 10.15 27.31 -6.99
CA ALA A 127 11.53 27.72 -7.24
C ALA A 127 11.74 28.30 -8.66
N ILE A 128 11.13 27.71 -9.68
CA ILE A 128 11.22 28.21 -11.06
C ILE A 128 10.54 29.58 -11.24
N ASN A 129 9.49 29.88 -10.46
CA ASN A 129 8.81 31.17 -10.53
C ASN A 129 9.58 32.28 -9.79
N GLY A 130 10.37 31.92 -8.77
CA GLY A 130 11.25 32.86 -8.05
C GLY A 130 12.46 33.32 -8.86
N ILE A 131 13.05 32.43 -9.68
CA ILE A 131 14.21 32.79 -10.52
C ILE A 131 13.81 33.70 -11.68
N LYS A 132 12.59 33.55 -12.22
CA LYS A 132 12.09 34.39 -13.31
C LYS A 132 11.87 35.85 -12.89
N ASN A 133 11.48 36.09 -11.63
CA ASN A 133 11.37 37.44 -11.05
C ASN A 133 12.73 38.05 -10.64
N LEU A 134 13.77 37.22 -10.42
CA LEU A 134 15.10 37.70 -10.07
C LEU A 134 15.94 38.11 -11.29
N PHE A 135 15.70 37.49 -12.46
CA PHE A 135 16.39 37.80 -13.72
C PHE A 135 15.62 38.76 -14.64
N GLY A 136 14.36 39.11 -14.33
CA GLY A 136 13.52 39.99 -15.15
C GLY A 136 13.54 41.48 -14.78
N GLY A 137 14.23 41.88 -13.70
CA GLY A 137 14.21 43.23 -13.16
C GLY A 137 15.40 44.10 -13.59
N LYS A 138 15.51 44.45 -14.88
CA LYS A 138 16.35 45.60 -15.28
C LYS A 138 15.81 46.25 -16.56
N LYS A 139 15.72 47.59 -16.49
CA LYS A 139 15.23 48.59 -17.47
C LYS A 139 13.79 49.03 -17.17
N SER A 140 13.48 50.30 -16.88
CA SER A 140 14.19 51.55 -17.19
C SER A 140 13.87 52.61 -16.13
N ALA A 141 14.89 53.38 -15.76
CA ALA A 141 14.72 54.77 -15.37
C ALA A 141 14.91 55.59 -16.65
N GLU A 142 13.89 56.35 -17.04
CA GLU A 142 13.98 57.67 -17.68
C GLU A 142 12.62 58.36 -17.55
#